data_AF-A0A132NXX9-F1
#
_entry.id   AF-A0A132NXX9-F1
#
_cell.length_a   1.000
_cell.length_b   1.000
_cell.length_c   1.000
_cell.angle_alpha   90.00
_cell.angle_beta   90.00
_cell.angle_gamma   90.00
#
_symmetry.space_group_name_H-M   'P 1'
#
loop_
_entity.id
_entity.type
_entity.pdbx_description
1 polymer ?
#
loop_
_entity_poly.entity_id
_entity_poly.type
_entity_poly.pdbx_seq_one_letter_code
_entity_poly.pdbx_strand_id
1 'polypeptide(L)'
;MEGHEVVGDWFDAATAGNTEYLEENIDLLGGSTTETGCSGLIRAIYAHKLASVEVLAACEYKIPDISSKYPLEIALKLYYYDACFILLMLHPEKSFENRVKALKERYISESIAKKELNIQLGELVSEFVAGIRDGTLSLGCVSRVSSVDSEDVHLTPKEHTMQSLYLDDAENNSVKGNTDEQNASKQSTDDKHPAEENDISSSKEEEEKGLVDSEYDIKNSDEEKTEEDKPIPSLRKARCCRCL
;
A
#
# COMPACT_ATOMS: atom_id res chain seq x y z
N MET A 1 23.31 20.96 13.07
CA MET A 1 21.99 20.80 13.73
C MET A 1 20.86 20.61 12.71
N GLU A 2 21.13 20.68 11.40
CA GLU A 2 20.11 20.66 10.34
C GLU A 2 19.57 19.25 9.99
N GLY A 3 20.35 18.18 10.16
CA GLY A 3 19.92 16.83 9.76
C GLY A 3 18.80 16.22 10.60
N HIS A 4 18.65 16.62 11.87
CA HIS A 4 17.57 16.11 12.73
C HIS A 4 16.23 16.81 12.46
N GLU A 5 16.25 18.07 12.04
CA GLU A 5 15.03 18.83 11.71
C GLU A 5 14.41 18.31 10.41
N VAL A 6 15.22 18.07 9.37
CA VAL A 6 14.75 17.54 8.08
C VAL A 6 14.08 16.17 8.19
N VAL A 7 14.62 15.30 9.07
CA VAL A 7 14.03 13.97 9.34
C VAL A 7 12.76 14.09 10.21
N GLY A 8 12.69 15.09 11.10
CA GLY A 8 11.45 15.40 11.83
C GLY A 8 10.32 15.80 10.88
N ASP A 9 10.61 16.71 9.95
CA ASP A 9 9.67 17.21 8.95
C ASP A 9 9.12 16.10 8.04
N TRP A 10 9.91 15.06 7.76
CA TRP A 10 9.46 13.87 7.03
C TRP A 10 8.30 13.15 7.72
N PHE A 11 8.43 12.88 9.02
CA PHE A 11 7.39 12.16 9.76
C PHE A 11 6.17 13.04 10.01
N ASP A 12 6.36 14.34 10.16
CA ASP A 12 5.26 15.29 10.31
C ASP A 12 4.50 15.47 8.99
N ALA A 13 5.18 15.51 7.85
CA ALA A 13 4.55 15.47 6.52
C ALA A 13 3.71 14.20 6.33
N ALA A 14 4.24 13.04 6.72
CA ALA A 14 3.51 11.77 6.65
C ALA A 14 2.24 11.79 7.51
N THR A 15 2.32 12.29 8.74
CA THR A 15 1.20 12.44 9.67
C THR A 15 0.20 13.51 9.23
N ALA A 16 0.66 14.59 8.59
CA ALA A 16 -0.19 15.69 8.12
C ALA A 16 -0.94 15.36 6.82
N GLY A 17 -0.39 14.48 5.97
CA GLY A 17 -0.92 14.27 4.62
C GLY A 17 -0.27 15.17 3.56
N ASN A 18 0.93 15.70 3.83
CA ASN A 18 1.64 16.58 2.89
C ASN A 18 2.36 15.75 1.82
N THR A 19 1.62 15.27 0.83
CA THR A 19 2.15 14.36 -0.20
C THR A 19 3.20 15.00 -1.09
N GLU A 20 3.11 16.32 -1.36
CA GLU A 20 4.10 17.05 -2.15
C GLU A 20 5.49 16.96 -1.52
N TYR A 21 5.60 17.29 -0.23
CA TYR A 21 6.87 17.17 0.50
C TYR A 21 7.37 15.71 0.54
N LEU A 22 6.46 14.74 0.72
CA LEU A 22 6.83 13.33 0.72
C LEU A 22 7.39 12.89 -0.62
N GLU A 23 6.75 13.25 -1.73
CA GLU A 23 7.18 12.88 -3.07
C GLU A 23 8.53 13.51 -3.45
N GLU A 24 8.73 14.79 -3.11
CA GLU A 24 9.98 15.52 -3.37
C GLU A 24 11.18 14.94 -2.61
N ASN A 25 10.95 14.37 -1.41
CA ASN A 25 12.01 13.91 -0.52
C ASN A 25 12.10 12.39 -0.40
N ILE A 26 11.27 11.61 -1.12
CA ILE A 26 11.18 10.16 -0.97
C ILE A 26 12.49 9.43 -1.27
N ASP A 27 13.28 9.93 -2.22
CA ASP A 27 14.55 9.31 -2.60
C ASP A 27 15.64 9.54 -1.54
N LEU A 28 15.53 10.61 -0.74
CA LEU A 28 16.49 10.97 0.30
C LEU A 28 16.09 10.40 1.67
N LEU A 29 14.81 10.46 2.01
CA LEU A 29 14.29 10.19 3.35
C LEU A 29 13.46 8.90 3.41
N GLY A 30 13.09 8.32 2.27
CA GLY A 30 12.32 7.08 2.20
C GLY A 30 12.99 5.95 2.96
N GLY A 31 12.22 5.33 3.86
CA GLY A 31 12.69 4.25 4.71
C GLY A 31 13.39 4.69 5.99
N SER A 32 13.48 6.00 6.25
CA SER A 32 13.89 6.52 7.56
C SER A 32 12.91 6.07 8.65
N THR A 33 13.43 5.86 9.85
CA THR A 33 12.63 5.50 11.03
C THR A 33 12.90 6.44 12.19
N THR A 34 11.88 6.68 13.02
CA THR A 34 12.02 7.39 14.28
C THR A 34 12.88 6.59 15.26
N GLU A 35 13.25 7.19 16.40
CA GLU A 35 13.93 6.47 17.49
C GLU A 35 13.11 5.27 18.02
N THR A 36 11.78 5.30 17.86
CA THR A 36 10.87 4.20 18.21
C THR A 36 10.69 3.18 17.09
N GLY A 37 11.46 3.30 15.99
CA GLY A 37 11.41 2.41 14.85
C GLY A 37 10.22 2.63 13.91
N CYS A 38 9.45 3.71 14.04
CA CYS A 38 8.31 3.96 13.17
C CYS A 38 8.77 4.62 11.86
N SER A 39 8.42 4.02 10.71
CA SER A 39 8.57 4.67 9.41
C SER A 39 7.51 5.75 9.16
N GLY A 40 7.67 6.55 8.11
CA GLY A 40 6.66 7.51 7.67
C GLY A 40 5.32 6.83 7.35
N LEU A 41 5.35 5.67 6.72
CA LEU A 41 4.18 4.86 6.39
C LEU A 41 3.42 4.43 7.65
N ILE A 42 4.13 3.99 8.70
CA ILE A 42 3.49 3.63 9.98
C ILE A 42 2.83 4.87 10.61
N ARG A 43 3.50 6.03 10.56
CA ARG A 43 2.95 7.31 11.03
C ARG A 43 1.69 7.71 10.25
N ALA A 44 1.69 7.55 8.93
CA ALA A 44 0.55 7.81 8.06
C ALA A 44 -0.64 6.87 8.35
N ILE A 45 -0.37 5.59 8.62
CA ILE A 45 -1.37 4.59 9.00
C ILE A 45 -2.04 4.96 10.33
N TYR A 46 -1.25 5.28 11.36
CA TYR A 46 -1.80 5.74 12.64
C TYR A 46 -2.62 7.03 12.51
N ALA A 47 -2.22 7.92 11.61
CA ALA A 47 -2.91 9.18 11.35
C ALA A 47 -4.07 9.08 10.35
N HIS A 48 -4.37 7.88 9.83
CA HIS A 48 -5.37 7.62 8.79
C HIS A 48 -5.23 8.55 7.56
N LYS A 49 -3.99 8.78 7.10
CA LYS A 49 -3.68 9.60 5.92
C LYS A 49 -3.47 8.74 4.69
N LEU A 50 -4.55 8.46 3.96
CA LEU A 50 -4.52 7.52 2.83
C LEU A 50 -3.56 7.98 1.73
N ALA A 51 -3.57 9.27 1.40
CA ALA A 51 -2.70 9.83 0.37
C ALA A 51 -1.21 9.66 0.73
N SER A 52 -0.83 9.86 2.00
CA SER A 52 0.53 9.54 2.46
C SER A 52 0.84 8.05 2.37
N VAL A 53 -0.14 7.18 2.67
CA VAL A 53 0.02 5.73 2.51
C VAL A 53 0.33 5.38 1.06
N GLU A 54 -0.40 5.95 0.09
CA GLU A 54 -0.18 5.71 -1.34
C GLU A 54 1.24 6.10 -1.78
N VAL A 55 1.74 7.25 -1.33
CA VAL A 55 3.10 7.72 -1.65
C VAL A 55 4.17 6.82 -1.03
N LEU A 56 4.00 6.43 0.23
CA LEU A 56 5.05 5.76 1.02
C LEU A 56 5.05 4.23 0.89
N ALA A 57 3.93 3.64 0.46
CA ALA A 57 3.71 2.20 0.46
C ALA A 57 4.84 1.44 -0.24
N ALA A 58 5.20 1.81 -1.48
CA ALA A 58 6.18 1.09 -2.27
C ALA A 58 7.59 1.08 -1.65
N CYS A 59 7.95 2.13 -0.90
CA CYS A 59 9.28 2.26 -0.30
C CYS A 59 9.35 1.65 1.11
N GLU A 60 8.26 1.71 1.90
CA GLU A 60 8.33 1.47 3.34
C GLU A 60 7.52 0.27 3.85
N TYR A 61 6.77 -0.44 2.99
CA TYR A 61 5.88 -1.55 3.42
C TYR A 61 6.59 -2.71 4.14
N LYS A 62 7.90 -2.84 3.96
CA LYS A 62 8.75 -3.88 4.57
C LYS A 62 9.49 -3.44 5.82
N ILE A 63 9.25 -2.22 6.31
CA ILE A 63 9.96 -1.68 7.46
C ILE A 63 9.08 -1.87 8.70
N PRO A 64 9.39 -2.84 9.58
CA PRO A 64 8.60 -3.07 10.77
C PRO A 64 8.92 -2.02 11.85
N ASP A 65 7.99 -1.87 12.80
CA ASP A 65 8.24 -1.12 14.03
C ASP A 65 9.20 -1.88 14.98
N ILE A 66 9.52 -1.25 16.13
CA ILE A 66 10.37 -1.86 17.17
C ILE A 66 9.78 -3.14 17.79
N SER A 67 8.47 -3.36 17.65
CA SER A 67 7.77 -4.58 18.07
C SER A 67 7.73 -5.64 16.96
N SER A 68 8.48 -5.45 15.87
CA SER A 68 8.51 -6.32 14.68
C SER A 68 7.15 -6.45 13.99
N LYS A 69 6.30 -5.41 14.09
CA LYS A 69 5.02 -5.32 13.37
C LYS A 69 5.18 -4.56 12.08
N TYR A 70 4.78 -5.19 10.98
CA TYR A 70 4.80 -4.55 9.67
C TYR A 70 3.64 -3.57 9.50
N PRO A 71 3.79 -2.55 8.63
CA PRO A 71 2.74 -1.57 8.33
C PRO A 71 1.37 -2.21 8.05
N LEU A 72 1.36 -3.31 7.28
CA LEU A 72 0.14 -4.03 6.94
C LEU A 72 -0.55 -4.67 8.16
N GLU A 73 0.20 -5.21 9.12
CA GLU A 73 -0.36 -5.73 10.38
C GLU A 73 -0.99 -4.61 11.21
N ILE A 74 -0.36 -3.43 11.22
CA ILE A 74 -0.85 -2.25 11.93
C ILE A 74 -2.14 -1.72 11.29
N ALA A 75 -2.16 -1.58 9.96
CA ALA A 75 -3.35 -1.13 9.22
C ALA A 75 -4.56 -2.04 9.47
N LEU A 76 -4.35 -3.37 9.47
CA LEU A 76 -5.42 -4.33 9.76
C LEU A 76 -5.96 -4.18 11.19
N LYS A 77 -5.06 -4.04 12.18
CA LYS A 77 -5.44 -3.85 13.59
C LYS A 77 -6.26 -2.58 13.81
N LEU A 78 -6.02 -1.53 13.01
CA LEU A 78 -6.76 -0.27 13.04
C LEU A 78 -8.03 -0.29 12.17
N TYR A 79 -8.36 -1.42 11.55
CA TYR A 79 -9.46 -1.55 10.58
C TYR A 79 -9.35 -0.55 9.42
N TYR A 80 -8.13 -0.15 9.08
CA TYR A 80 -7.88 0.79 7.99
C TYR A 80 -7.81 0.05 6.66
N TYR A 81 -8.96 -0.42 6.20
CA TYR A 81 -9.05 -1.40 5.10
C TYR A 81 -8.50 -0.87 3.78
N ASP A 82 -8.70 0.41 3.44
CA ASP A 82 -8.14 0.98 2.21
C ASP A 82 -6.61 0.92 2.19
N ALA A 83 -5.96 1.22 3.32
CA ALA A 83 -4.52 1.06 3.46
C ALA A 83 -4.10 -0.42 3.35
N CYS A 84 -4.89 -1.35 3.91
CA CYS A 84 -4.63 -2.79 3.74
C CYS A 84 -4.65 -3.18 2.26
N PHE A 85 -5.66 -2.74 1.51
CA PHE A 85 -5.74 -3.03 0.08
C PHE A 85 -4.58 -2.43 -0.71
N ILE A 86 -4.16 -1.19 -0.45
CA ILE A 86 -3.00 -0.58 -1.11
C ILE A 86 -1.74 -1.42 -0.86
N LEU A 87 -1.48 -1.78 0.39
CA LEU A 87 -0.28 -2.52 0.78
C LEU A 87 -0.27 -3.96 0.22
N LEU A 88 -1.42 -4.65 0.27
CA LEU A 88 -1.56 -6.00 -0.28
C LEU A 88 -1.33 -6.06 -1.80
N MET A 89 -1.65 -4.97 -2.51
CA MET A 89 -1.41 -4.85 -3.95
C MET A 89 0.08 -4.74 -4.33
N LEU A 90 0.98 -4.58 -3.35
CA LEU A 90 2.43 -4.65 -3.58
C LEU A 90 2.96 -6.08 -3.70
N HIS A 91 2.10 -7.09 -3.51
CA HIS A 91 2.48 -8.48 -3.70
C HIS A 91 2.77 -8.73 -5.19
N PRO A 92 3.92 -9.35 -5.55
CA PRO A 92 4.33 -9.50 -6.94
C PRO A 92 3.49 -10.53 -7.71
N GLU A 93 2.87 -11.48 -7.02
CA GLU A 93 2.09 -12.54 -7.65
C GLU A 93 0.69 -12.08 -8.10
N LYS A 94 0.37 -12.36 -9.37
CA LYS A 94 -0.96 -12.06 -9.95
C LYS A 94 -2.10 -12.87 -9.33
N SER A 95 -1.85 -14.10 -8.91
CA SER A 95 -2.80 -14.92 -8.16
C SER A 95 -3.21 -14.23 -6.85
N PHE A 96 -2.24 -13.70 -6.13
CA PHE A 96 -2.46 -12.93 -4.89
C PHE A 96 -3.26 -11.65 -5.19
N GLU A 97 -2.81 -10.87 -6.17
CA GLU A 97 -3.47 -9.64 -6.62
C GLU A 97 -4.97 -9.86 -6.94
N ASN A 98 -5.30 -10.94 -7.65
CA ASN A 98 -6.67 -11.27 -8.02
C ASN A 98 -7.55 -11.55 -6.78
N ARG A 99 -7.03 -12.24 -5.77
CA ARG A 99 -7.76 -12.47 -4.51
C ARG A 99 -8.01 -11.16 -3.77
N VAL A 100 -7.03 -10.26 -3.73
CA VAL A 100 -7.14 -8.94 -3.11
C VAL A 100 -8.22 -8.10 -3.82
N LYS A 101 -8.22 -8.07 -5.16
CA LYS A 101 -9.24 -7.36 -5.96
C LYS A 101 -10.65 -7.91 -5.72
N ALA A 102 -10.83 -9.22 -5.77
CA ALA A 102 -12.12 -9.86 -5.52
C ALA A 102 -12.66 -9.58 -4.10
N LEU A 103 -11.77 -9.46 -3.11
CA LEU A 103 -12.15 -9.05 -1.75
C LEU A 103 -12.50 -7.55 -1.68
N LYS A 104 -11.73 -6.69 -2.36
CA LYS A 104 -11.98 -5.24 -2.44
C LYS A 104 -13.31 -4.93 -3.12
N GLU A 105 -13.67 -5.63 -4.19
CA GLU A 105 -14.95 -5.48 -4.88
C GLU A 105 -16.13 -5.81 -3.96
N ARG A 106 -16.04 -6.89 -3.19
CA ARG A 106 -17.05 -7.25 -2.18
C ARG A 106 -17.14 -6.21 -1.06
N TYR A 107 -16.02 -5.61 -0.67
CA TYR A 107 -15.99 -4.52 0.30
C TYR A 107 -16.68 -3.26 -0.24
N ILE A 108 -16.35 -2.82 -1.46
CA ILE A 108 -16.92 -1.62 -2.09
C ILE A 108 -18.42 -1.79 -2.36
N SER A 109 -18.84 -2.99 -2.77
CA SER A 109 -20.26 -3.30 -3.01
C SER A 109 -21.05 -3.58 -1.73
N GLU A 110 -20.42 -3.44 -0.55
CA GLU A 110 -21.01 -3.72 0.76
C GLU A 110 -21.59 -5.14 0.89
N SER A 111 -21.13 -6.07 0.06
CA SER A 111 -21.62 -7.44 0.01
C SER A 111 -20.94 -8.35 1.05
N ILE A 112 -20.09 -7.80 1.91
CA ILE A 112 -19.33 -8.52 2.95
C ILE A 112 -19.43 -7.78 4.28
N ALA A 113 -19.73 -8.51 5.35
CA ALA A 113 -19.76 -7.95 6.69
C ALA A 113 -18.34 -7.57 7.15
N LYS A 114 -18.19 -6.49 7.92
CA LYS A 114 -16.87 -6.03 8.43
C LYS A 114 -16.09 -7.11 9.19
N LYS A 115 -16.78 -7.94 9.98
CA LYS A 115 -16.14 -9.05 10.71
C LYS A 115 -15.54 -10.09 9.77
N GLU A 116 -16.28 -10.44 8.72
CA GLU A 116 -15.85 -11.39 7.70
C GLU A 116 -14.70 -10.82 6.86
N LEU A 117 -14.81 -9.55 6.46
CA LEU A 117 -13.74 -8.83 5.78
C LEU A 117 -12.44 -8.85 6.58
N ASN A 118 -12.51 -8.59 7.89
CA ASN A 118 -11.33 -8.57 8.76
C ASN A 118 -10.67 -9.95 8.90
N ILE A 119 -11.46 -11.04 8.87
CA ILE A 119 -10.94 -12.41 8.87
C ILE A 119 -10.21 -12.69 7.55
N GLN A 120 -10.87 -12.44 6.41
CA GLN A 120 -10.28 -12.71 5.09
C GLN A 120 -9.06 -11.84 4.80
N LEU A 121 -9.07 -10.57 5.21
CA LEU A 121 -7.87 -9.73 5.17
C LEU A 121 -6.78 -10.30 6.08
N GLY A 122 -7.11 -10.78 7.29
CA GLY A 122 -6.15 -11.40 8.20
C GLY A 122 -5.39 -12.58 7.60
N GLU A 123 -6.06 -13.41 6.79
CA GLU A 123 -5.43 -14.51 6.05
C GLU A 123 -4.44 -13.99 5.01
N LEU A 124 -4.85 -13.03 4.18
CA LEU A 124 -4.00 -12.40 3.16
C LEU A 124 -2.81 -11.66 3.79
N VAL A 125 -3.03 -10.95 4.90
CA VAL A 125 -1.97 -10.27 5.66
C VAL A 125 -0.97 -11.28 6.22
N SER A 126 -1.44 -12.42 6.75
CA SER A 126 -0.55 -13.45 7.29
C SER A 126 0.33 -14.06 6.20
N GLU A 127 -0.24 -14.35 5.03
CA GLU A 127 0.49 -14.84 3.86
C GLU A 127 1.53 -13.81 3.38
N PHE A 128 1.11 -12.55 3.21
CA PHE A 128 1.99 -11.46 2.79
C PHE A 128 3.16 -11.23 3.76
N VAL A 129 2.88 -11.20 5.06
CA VAL A 129 3.92 -10.99 6.09
C VAL A 129 4.86 -12.18 6.21
N ALA A 130 4.37 -13.41 6.02
CA ALA A 130 5.22 -14.59 5.92
C ALA A 130 6.23 -14.41 4.78
N GLY A 131 5.75 -13.97 3.62
CA GLY A 131 6.59 -13.70 2.45
C GLY A 131 7.65 -12.59 2.65
N ILE A 132 7.37 -11.59 3.50
CA ILE A 132 8.39 -10.61 3.88
C ILE A 132 9.46 -11.27 4.77
N ARG A 133 9.03 -12.05 5.77
CA ARG A 133 9.91 -12.64 6.78
C ARG A 133 10.81 -13.74 6.23
N ASP A 134 10.33 -14.54 5.28
CA ASP A 134 11.11 -15.60 4.64
C ASP A 134 11.93 -15.11 3.43
N GLY A 135 11.75 -13.84 3.03
CA GLY A 135 12.47 -13.21 1.94
C GLY A 135 11.97 -13.59 0.54
N THR A 136 10.87 -14.33 0.42
CA THR A 136 10.26 -14.66 -0.88
C THR A 136 9.68 -13.42 -1.57
N LEU A 137 9.31 -12.40 -0.80
CA LEU A 137 8.94 -11.08 -1.28
C LEU A 137 10.15 -10.15 -1.46
N SER A 138 11.31 -10.61 -1.95
CA SER A 138 12.49 -9.74 -2.17
C SER A 138 12.36 -8.83 -3.42
N LEU A 139 13.11 -7.71 -3.41
CA LEU A 139 13.02 -6.55 -4.32
C LEU A 139 12.82 -6.90 -5.82
N GLY A 140 11.60 -6.69 -6.30
CA GLY A 140 11.45 -5.87 -7.51
C GLY A 140 11.30 -4.44 -7.02
N CYS A 141 12.34 -3.62 -7.11
CA CYS A 141 12.10 -2.18 -7.19
C CYS A 141 11.07 -2.03 -8.30
N VAL A 142 9.88 -1.52 -7.98
CA VAL A 142 8.95 -1.09 -9.02
C VAL A 142 9.68 0.06 -9.68
N SER A 143 10.44 -0.26 -10.72
CA SER A 143 11.14 0.73 -11.52
C SER A 143 10.05 1.69 -11.98
N ARG A 144 10.06 2.90 -11.43
CA ARG A 144 9.21 3.98 -11.93
C ARG A 144 9.51 4.04 -13.41
N VAL A 145 8.55 3.63 -14.23
CA VAL A 145 8.69 3.65 -15.68
C VAL A 145 8.88 5.12 -16.04
N SER A 146 10.12 5.53 -16.27
CA SER A 146 10.39 6.84 -16.82
C SER A 146 9.89 6.81 -18.26
N SER A 147 8.65 7.26 -18.45
CA SER A 147 8.11 7.56 -19.77
C SER A 147 8.84 8.79 -20.28
N VAL A 148 10.04 8.58 -20.82
CA VAL A 148 10.69 9.53 -21.71
C VAL A 148 11.13 8.70 -22.91
N ASP A 149 10.36 8.82 -23.99
CA ASP A 149 10.81 8.43 -25.32
C ASP A 149 12.15 9.10 -25.56
N SER A 150 13.22 8.31 -25.54
CA SER A 150 14.54 8.73 -26.01
C SER A 150 14.94 7.73 -27.07
N GLU A 151 15.03 8.28 -28.28
CA GLU A 151 15.29 7.61 -29.53
C GLU A 151 16.49 6.66 -29.43
N ASP A 152 16.31 5.48 -30.03
CA ASP A 152 17.32 4.45 -30.20
C ASP A 152 18.65 5.01 -30.72
N VAL A 153 19.64 5.11 -29.83
CA VAL A 153 21.05 5.13 -30.24
C VAL A 153 21.64 3.76 -29.93
N HIS A 154 21.53 2.86 -30.91
CA HIS A 154 22.26 1.59 -30.93
C HIS A 154 23.78 1.85 -30.92
N LEU A 155 24.42 1.78 -29.76
CA LEU A 155 25.87 1.62 -29.65
C LEU A 155 26.21 0.14 -29.79
N THR A 156 26.48 -0.29 -31.02
CA THR A 156 27.18 -1.57 -31.26
C THR A 156 28.68 -1.41 -30.94
N PRO A 157 29.32 -2.38 -30.28
CA PRO A 157 30.77 -2.36 -30.12
C PRO A 157 31.43 -2.67 -31.47
N LYS A 158 32.19 -1.72 -32.04
CA LYS A 158 33.05 -1.98 -33.21
C LYS A 158 34.49 -2.17 -32.75
N GLU A 159 34.94 -3.39 -32.92
CA GLU A 159 36.34 -3.79 -32.88
C GLU A 159 37.15 -2.96 -33.88
N HIS A 160 38.32 -2.49 -33.44
CA HIS A 160 39.29 -1.80 -34.28
C HIS A 160 39.91 -2.78 -35.29
N THR A 161 39.82 -2.47 -36.57
CA THR A 161 40.79 -2.92 -37.58
C THR A 161 41.01 -1.81 -38.59
N MET A 162 42.28 -1.46 -38.81
CA MET A 162 42.73 -0.35 -39.65
C MET A 162 42.57 -0.64 -41.15
N GLN A 163 42.10 0.40 -41.85
CA GLN A 163 42.29 0.82 -43.25
C GLN A 163 42.95 -0.13 -44.27
N SER A 164 42.31 -0.28 -45.44
CA SER A 164 42.88 0.12 -46.74
C SER A 164 41.86 0.00 -47.91
N LEU A 165 41.59 1.16 -48.53
CA LEU A 165 41.27 1.50 -49.94
C LEU A 165 40.85 0.40 -50.94
N TYR A 166 39.71 0.56 -51.64
CA TYR A 166 39.57 1.14 -53.00
C TYR A 166 38.09 1.15 -53.48
N LEU A 167 37.79 2.09 -54.38
CA LEU A 167 36.51 2.36 -55.06
C LEU A 167 36.13 1.30 -56.11
N ASP A 168 34.83 1.10 -56.39
CA ASP A 168 34.25 1.27 -57.73
C ASP A 168 32.71 1.12 -57.76
N ASP A 169 32.13 1.74 -58.79
CA ASP A 169 30.73 2.12 -59.05
C ASP A 169 29.72 0.98 -59.33
N ALA A 170 28.42 1.29 -59.12
CA ALA A 170 27.37 1.34 -60.17
C ALA A 170 25.96 0.97 -59.66
N GLU A 171 24.99 1.85 -59.97
CA GLU A 171 23.60 1.64 -60.44
C GLU A 171 22.73 0.48 -59.87
N ASN A 172 21.44 0.59 -59.56
CA ASN A 172 20.36 1.17 -60.35
C ASN A 172 19.03 1.19 -59.55
N ASN A 173 18.10 2.01 -60.03
CA ASN A 173 16.72 2.21 -59.56
C ASN A 173 15.85 0.95 -59.41
N SER A 174 14.83 0.97 -58.54
CA SER A 174 13.42 0.85 -58.98
C SER A 174 12.40 1.17 -57.90
N VAL A 175 11.47 2.04 -58.28
CA VAL A 175 10.21 2.43 -57.62
C VAL A 175 9.09 1.43 -57.98
N LYS A 176 7.99 1.49 -57.21
CA LYS A 176 6.60 0.97 -57.41
C LYS A 176 6.27 -0.23 -56.52
N GLY A 177 5.12 -0.30 -55.87
CA GLY A 177 3.89 0.52 -55.87
C GLY A 177 3.00 0.09 -54.70
N ASN A 178 2.06 0.93 -54.25
CA ASN A 178 0.62 0.85 -54.58
C ASN A 178 -0.07 -0.39 -54.00
N THR A 179 -1.26 -0.39 -53.40
CA THR A 179 -2.26 0.60 -52.94
C THR A 179 -3.39 -0.28 -52.38
N ASP A 180 -4.12 0.20 -51.36
CA ASP A 180 -5.57 0.02 -51.15
C ASP A 180 -6.11 -1.43 -50.97
N GLU A 181 -7.25 -1.73 -50.35
CA GLU A 181 -8.44 -0.99 -49.98
C GLU A 181 -9.28 -1.85 -49.00
N GLN A 182 -9.94 -1.17 -48.06
CA GLN A 182 -11.29 -1.37 -47.52
C GLN A 182 -12.03 -2.72 -47.69
N ASN A 183 -12.71 -3.17 -46.61
CA ASN A 183 -14.18 -3.17 -46.63
C ASN A 183 -14.84 -3.41 -45.26
N ALA A 184 -15.95 -2.69 -45.07
CA ALA A 184 -16.88 -2.74 -43.95
C ALA A 184 -17.97 -3.82 -44.16
N SER A 185 -18.69 -4.21 -43.10
CA SER A 185 -20.17 -4.23 -43.08
C SER A 185 -20.77 -4.56 -41.70
N LYS A 186 -22.03 -4.19 -41.54
CA LYS A 186 -22.86 -3.98 -40.32
C LYS A 186 -23.91 -5.09 -40.09
N GLN A 187 -24.73 -4.86 -39.05
CA GLN A 187 -26.12 -5.29 -38.72
C GLN A 187 -26.24 -6.41 -37.68
N SER A 188 -26.95 -6.31 -36.53
CA SER A 188 -28.23 -5.70 -36.05
C SER A 188 -29.44 -6.64 -36.08
N THR A 189 -30.11 -6.81 -34.92
CA THR A 189 -31.58 -6.90 -34.62
C THR A 189 -31.75 -7.41 -33.17
N ASP A 190 -32.38 -6.70 -32.21
CA ASP A 190 -33.84 -6.58 -31.89
C ASP A 190 -34.52 -7.95 -31.58
N ASP A 191 -35.38 -8.20 -30.58
CA ASP A 191 -36.29 -7.36 -29.78
C ASP A 191 -37.02 -8.18 -28.66
N LYS A 192 -37.70 -7.47 -27.72
CA LYS A 192 -38.95 -7.79 -26.96
C LYS A 192 -39.04 -8.52 -25.58
N HIS A 193 -39.64 -7.76 -24.65
CA HIS A 193 -40.36 -8.05 -23.37
C HIS A 193 -41.80 -8.59 -23.60
N PRO A 194 -42.61 -9.10 -22.60
CA PRO A 194 -43.19 -8.36 -21.45
C PRO A 194 -43.42 -9.17 -20.11
N ALA A 195 -43.40 -8.57 -18.91
CA ALA A 195 -44.48 -8.08 -17.99
C ALA A 195 -45.35 -9.15 -17.27
N GLU A 196 -45.39 -9.13 -15.91
CA GLU A 196 -46.60 -9.03 -15.04
C GLU A 196 -46.29 -9.12 -13.53
N GLU A 197 -47.23 -8.60 -12.74
CA GLU A 197 -47.22 -8.15 -11.34
C GLU A 197 -47.42 -9.27 -10.28
N ASN A 198 -47.13 -8.98 -9.00
CA ASN A 198 -48.04 -9.30 -7.89
C ASN A 198 -47.69 -8.62 -6.56
N ASP A 199 -48.76 -8.27 -5.86
CA ASP A 199 -48.95 -7.50 -4.63
C ASP A 199 -48.27 -8.03 -3.36
N ILE A 200 -47.98 -7.11 -2.42
CA ILE A 200 -48.02 -7.41 -0.97
C ILE A 200 -48.81 -6.32 -0.25
N SER A 201 -49.84 -6.76 0.46
CA SER A 201 -50.77 -5.99 1.29
C SER A 201 -50.23 -5.72 2.70
N SER A 202 -50.69 -4.58 3.23
CA SER A 202 -50.61 -4.01 4.59
C SER A 202 -51.15 -4.86 5.74
N SER A 203 -50.59 -4.71 6.96
CA SER A 203 -51.33 -4.29 8.18
C SER A 203 -50.50 -4.16 9.48
N LYS A 204 -50.61 -2.97 10.13
CA LYS A 204 -50.84 -2.63 11.57
C LYS A 204 -49.91 -3.09 12.71
N GLU A 205 -49.39 -2.12 13.50
CA GLU A 205 -49.71 -1.77 14.93
C GLU A 205 -49.06 -2.76 15.94
N GLU A 206 -48.39 -2.40 17.05
CA GLU A 206 -48.74 -1.51 18.16
C GLU A 206 -47.49 -1.02 18.95
N GLU A 207 -47.72 0.02 19.75
CA GLU A 207 -46.92 0.57 20.84
C GLU A 207 -46.55 -0.45 21.93
N GLU A 208 -45.41 -0.29 22.63
CA GLU A 208 -45.46 -0.11 24.09
C GLU A 208 -44.15 0.42 24.69
N LYS A 209 -44.32 1.02 25.87
CA LYS A 209 -43.44 1.93 26.58
C LYS A 209 -42.39 1.19 27.42
N GLY A 210 -41.30 1.88 27.72
CA GLY A 210 -40.34 1.46 28.74
C GLY A 210 -39.35 2.56 29.09
N LEU A 211 -39.82 3.59 29.81
CA LEU A 211 -38.99 4.50 30.60
C LEU A 211 -38.29 3.70 31.69
N VAL A 212 -36.95 3.73 31.76
CA VAL A 212 -36.22 3.64 33.02
C VAL A 212 -34.97 4.52 32.92
N ASP A 213 -35.03 5.66 33.60
CA ASP A 213 -33.88 6.46 33.99
C ASP A 213 -32.98 5.64 34.92
N SER A 214 -31.67 5.67 34.69
CA SER A 214 -30.71 5.37 35.75
C SER A 214 -29.60 6.41 35.73
N GLU A 215 -29.82 7.45 36.53
CA GLU A 215 -28.78 8.31 37.08
C GLU A 215 -27.72 7.43 37.75
N TYR A 216 -26.47 7.54 37.30
CA TYR A 216 -25.34 7.02 38.06
C TYR A 216 -24.83 8.14 38.98
N ASP A 217 -25.23 8.03 40.25
CA ASP A 217 -24.62 8.70 41.39
C ASP A 217 -23.12 8.35 41.47
N ILE A 218 -22.25 9.33 41.19
CA ILE A 218 -20.83 9.26 41.57
C ILE A 218 -20.72 9.81 42.99
N LYS A 219 -20.66 8.90 43.96
CA LYS A 219 -20.22 9.21 45.33
C LYS A 219 -18.70 9.38 45.33
N ASN A 220 -18.26 10.60 45.61
CA ASN A 220 -16.93 10.88 46.14
C ASN A 220 -16.83 10.29 47.56
N SER A 221 -15.74 9.57 47.83
CA SER A 221 -15.23 9.32 49.19
C SER A 221 -13.74 8.97 49.12
N ASP A 222 -12.94 10.01 49.33
CA ASP A 222 -11.78 10.14 50.22
C ASP A 222 -10.96 8.93 50.70
N GLU A 223 -9.64 9.21 50.74
CA GLU A 223 -8.60 8.76 51.69
C GLU A 223 -8.16 7.28 51.65
N GLU A 224 -6.89 6.88 51.79
CA GLU A 224 -5.62 7.52 52.09
C GLU A 224 -4.50 6.47 51.84
N LYS A 225 -3.26 6.96 51.67
CA LYS A 225 -1.97 6.32 52.02
C LYS A 225 -1.50 5.08 51.25
N THR A 226 -0.40 5.26 50.51
CA THR A 226 0.79 4.40 50.69
C THR A 226 2.09 5.23 50.56
N GLU A 227 2.94 5.06 51.56
CA GLU A 227 4.27 5.62 51.72
C GLU A 227 5.34 4.88 50.89
N GLU A 228 6.44 5.61 50.66
CA GLU A 228 7.84 5.16 50.57
C GLU A 228 8.33 4.28 49.38
N ASP A 229 8.89 4.98 48.39
CA ASP A 229 10.32 5.01 48.03
C ASP A 229 11.19 3.74 48.28
N LYS A 230 11.69 3.13 47.18
CA LYS A 230 13.05 2.53 47.02
C LYS A 230 13.27 1.96 45.60
N PRO A 231 14.53 1.75 45.16
CA PRO A 231 15.06 2.46 44.00
C PRO A 231 15.31 1.60 42.75
N ILE A 232 15.48 2.30 41.63
CA ILE A 232 15.90 1.83 40.31
C ILE A 232 17.26 1.10 40.38
N PRO A 233 17.41 -0.14 39.85
CA PRO A 233 18.70 -0.76 39.67
C PRO A 233 19.42 -0.20 38.43
N SER A 234 20.59 0.39 38.68
CA SER A 234 21.51 0.94 37.68
C SER A 234 22.09 -0.14 36.73
N LEU A 235 22.12 0.18 35.44
CA LEU A 235 22.95 -0.46 34.42
C LEU A 235 24.44 -0.45 34.82
N ARG A 236 25.05 -1.63 34.93
CA ARG A 236 26.51 -1.80 34.93
C ARG A 236 26.94 -2.79 33.85
N LYS A 237 27.60 -2.23 32.84
CA LYS A 237 28.74 -2.72 32.03
C LYS A 237 28.97 -4.24 31.93
N ALA A 238 28.85 -4.70 30.68
CA ALA A 238 29.75 -5.61 29.96
C ALA A 238 30.74 -6.48 30.77
N ARG A 239 30.57 -7.81 30.67
CA ARG A 239 31.67 -8.77 30.63
C ARG A 239 31.40 -9.85 29.59
N CYS A 240 32.18 -9.78 28.52
CA CYS A 240 32.56 -10.89 27.64
C CYS A 240 33.21 -12.01 28.48
N CYS A 241 32.86 -13.27 28.21
CA CYS A 241 33.74 -14.44 28.37
C CYS A 241 33.10 -15.74 27.83
N ARG A 242 33.96 -16.55 27.21
CA ARG A 242 33.87 -17.94 26.74
C ARG A 242 33.36 -18.16 25.31
N CYS A 243 34.07 -18.72 24.32
CA CYS A 243 35.33 -19.47 24.16
C CYS A 243 35.82 -20.40 25.30
N LEU A 244 35.78 -21.70 25.02
CA LEU A 244 36.08 -22.90 25.81
C LEU A 244 34.83 -23.54 26.43
#